data_AF-A0A654DNV0-F1
#
_entry.id   AF-A0A654DNV0-F1
#
_cell.length_a   1.000
_cell.length_b   1.000
_cell.length_c   1.000
_cell.angle_alpha   90.00
_cell.angle_beta   90.00
_cell.angle_gamma   90.00
#
_symmetry.space_group_name_H-M   'P 1'
#
loop_
_entity.id
_entity.type
_entity.pdbx_description
1 polymer ?
#
loop_
_entity_poly.entity_id
_entity_poly.type
_entity_poly.pdbx_seq_one_letter_code
_entity_poly.pdbx_strand_id
1 'polypeptide(L)' 'MIQIWTSLIGILLLKYLQKKAKYDWNLSNLVAFIRMNIFVKINIWQWIDDPFFRPPIKGKKGQLKIFAD' A
#
# COMPACT_ATOMS: atom_id res chain seq x y z
N MET A 1 13.98 -3.22 -29.20
CA MET A 1 14.37 -2.12 -28.29
C MET A 1 13.14 -1.35 -27.80
N ILE A 2 12.44 -1.86 -26.79
CA ILE A 2 11.23 -1.21 -26.21
C ILE A 2 11.32 -1.03 -24.69
N GLN A 3 12.12 -1.87 -24.02
CA GLN A 3 12.27 -1.87 -22.56
C GLN A 3 12.77 -0.54 -21.97
N ILE A 4 13.62 0.21 -22.69
CA ILE A 4 14.06 1.54 -22.25
C ILE A 4 12.86 2.48 -22.12
N TRP A 5 12.03 2.56 -23.17
CA TRP A 5 10.83 3.40 -23.18
C TRP A 5 9.82 2.96 -22.12
N THR A 6 9.64 1.65 -21.93
CA THR A 6 8.77 1.11 -20.86
C THR A 6 9.25 1.52 -19.47
N SER A 7 10.57 1.49 -19.24
CA SER A 7 11.17 1.90 -17.97
C SER A 7 11.02 3.41 -17.73
N LEU A 8 11.16 4.22 -18.77
CA LEU A 8 10.92 5.67 -18.70
C LEU A 8 9.45 5.99 -18.36
N ILE A 9 8.48 5.31 -19.00
CA ILE A 9 7.06 5.47 -18.65
C ILE A 9 6.82 5.00 -17.21
N GLY A 10 7.39 3.87 -16.80
CA GLY A 10 7.23 3.31 -15.46
C GLY A 10 7.72 4.23 -14.36
N ILE A 11 8.94 4.76 -14.47
CA ILE A 11 9.51 5.66 -13.46
C ILE A 11 8.75 7.00 -13.38
N LEU A 12 8.24 7.48 -14.52
CA LEU A 12 7.43 8.69 -14.57
C LEU A 12 6.08 8.48 -13.86
N LEU A 13 5.43 7.33 -14.10
CA LEU A 13 4.17 6.97 -13.46
C LEU A 13 4.33 6.78 -11.95
N LEU A 14 5.43 6.15 -11.50
CA LEU A 14 5.75 6.01 -10.09
C LEU A 14 5.94 7.37 -9.40
N LYS A 15 6.69 8.28 -10.02
CA LYS A 15 6.87 9.65 -9.50
C LYS A 15 5.57 10.43 -9.45
N TYR A 16 4.69 10.23 -10.43
CA TYR A 16 3.37 10.86 -10.43
C TYR A 16 2.50 10.35 -9.27
N LEU A 17 2.46 9.04 -9.05
CA LEU A 17 1.78 8.43 -7.89
C LEU A 17 2.37 8.93 -6.58
N GLN A 18 3.69 9.03 -6.47
CA GLN A 18 4.38 9.57 -5.29
C GLN A 18 3.98 11.02 -5.00
N LYS A 19 3.86 11.88 -6.02
CA LYS A 19 3.41 13.27 -5.85
C LYS A 19 1.93 13.41 -5.50
N LYS A 20 1.10 12.48 -5.98
CA LYS A 20 -0.34 12.49 -5.71
C LYS A 20 -0.68 11.89 -4.34
N ALA A 21 0.20 11.05 -3.80
CA ALA A 21 0.10 10.53 -2.45
C ALA A 21 0.15 11.67 -1.43
N LYS A 22 -0.79 11.68 -0.49
CA LYS A 22 -0.79 12.63 0.63
C LYS A 22 0.32 12.36 1.66
N TYR A 23 0.92 11.17 1.61
CA TYR A 23 2.07 10.75 2.42
C TYR A 23 3.38 10.80 1.63
N ASP A 24 4.47 11.20 2.31
CA ASP A 24 5.82 11.21 1.76
C ASP A 24 6.37 9.77 1.67
N TRP A 25 5.96 9.07 0.61
CA TRP A 25 6.41 7.69 0.37
C TRP A 25 7.85 7.69 -0.15
N ASN A 26 8.69 6.83 0.44
CA ASN A 26 9.95 6.47 -0.21
C ASN A 26 9.65 5.65 -1.47
N LEU A 27 10.21 6.04 -2.61
CA LEU A 27 10.04 5.39 -3.91
C LEU A 27 10.27 3.87 -3.84
N SER A 28 11.27 3.45 -3.05
CA SER A 28 11.61 2.03 -2.86
C SER A 28 10.52 1.25 -2.12
N ASN A 29 9.88 1.87 -1.13
CA ASN A 29 8.73 1.26 -0.44
C ASN A 29 7.53 1.19 -1.39
N LEU A 30 7.23 2.28 -2.10
CA LEU A 30 6.09 2.33 -3.01
C LEU A 30 6.18 1.25 -4.10
N VAL A 31 7.34 1.10 -4.74
CA VAL A 31 7.54 0.10 -5.81
C VAL A 31 7.46 -1.33 -5.28
N ALA A 32 8.04 -1.60 -4.11
CA ALA A 32 8.01 -2.93 -3.49
C ALA A 32 6.58 -3.33 -3.11
N PHE A 33 5.80 -2.39 -2.55
CA PHE A 33 4.41 -2.63 -2.23
C PHE A 33 3.52 -2.76 -3.47
N ILE A 34 3.70 -1.94 -4.50
CA ILE A 34 2.96 -2.09 -5.77
C ILE A 34 3.22 -3.46 -6.36
N ARG A 35 4.48 -3.92 -6.39
CA ARG A 35 4.82 -5.27 -6.87
C ARG A 35 4.07 -6.36 -6.12
N MET A 36 3.97 -6.24 -4.80
CA MET A 36 3.29 -7.23 -3.95
C MET A 36 1.75 -7.13 -4.05
N ASN A 37 1.20 -5.91 -4.21
CA ASN A 37 -0.24 -5.65 -4.24
C ASN A 37 -0.84 -5.63 -5.66
N ILE A 38 -0.03 -5.66 -6.73
CA ILE A 38 -0.52 -5.74 -8.12
C ILE A 38 -1.42 -6.97 -8.34
N PHE A 39 -1.17 -8.06 -7.60
CA PHE A 39 -1.97 -9.28 -7.67
C PHE A 39 -3.18 -9.28 -6.71
N VAL A 40 -3.31 -8.26 -5.86
CA VAL A 40 -4.39 -8.12 -4.88
C VAL A 40 -5.43 -7.14 -5.42
N LYS A 41 -6.73 -7.45 -5.23
CA LYS A 41 -7.83 -6.51 -5.51
C LYS A 41 -7.85 -5.37 -4.49
N ILE A 42 -6.88 -4.45 -4.57
CA ILE A 42 -6.81 -3.24 -3.74
C ILE A 42 -7.05 -1.99 -4.60
N ASN A 43 -7.82 -1.05 -4.07
CA ASN A 43 -7.94 0.29 -4.64
C ASN A 43 -6.65 1.07 -4.38
N ILE A 44 -5.80 1.17 -5.41
CA ILE A 44 -4.48 1.84 -5.36
C ILE A 44 -4.58 3.28 -4.84
N TRP A 45 -5.63 3.99 -5.23
CA TRP A 45 -5.87 5.37 -4.78
C TRP A 45 -6.08 5.47 -3.28
N GLN A 46 -6.95 4.63 -2.70
CA GLN A 46 -7.17 4.61 -1.25
C GLN A 46 -5.95 4.06 -0.49
N TRP A 47 -5.24 3.08 -1.06
CA TRP A 47 -4.08 2.47 -0.42
C TRP A 47 -2.86 3.40 -0.38
N ILE A 48 -2.65 4.20 -1.42
CA ILE A 48 -1.59 5.21 -1.44
C ILE A 48 -1.81 6.28 -0.36
N ASP A 49 -3.06 6.65 -0.10
CA ASP A 49 -3.43 7.58 0.97
C ASP A 49 -3.40 6.95 2.37
N ASP A 50 -3.77 5.67 2.50
CA ASP A 50 -3.71 4.93 3.76
C ASP A 50 -3.25 3.48 3.54
N PRO A 51 -1.94 3.19 3.68
CA PRO A 51 -1.41 1.85 3.41
C PRO A 51 -1.75 0.83 4.47
N PHE A 52 -2.05 1.32 5.66
CA PHE A 52 -2.49 0.52 6.77
C PHE A 52 -4.00 0.67 6.82
N PHE A 53 -4.69 0.00 5.89
CA PHE A 53 -6.05 -0.46 6.13
C PHE A 53 -6.00 -1.30 7.42
N ARG A 54 -6.03 -0.63 8.57
CA ARG A 54 -6.20 -1.26 9.85
C ARG A 54 -7.62 -1.79 9.72
N PRO A 55 -7.84 -3.11 9.66
CA PRO A 55 -9.19 -3.59 9.90
C PRO A 55 -9.65 -2.88 11.18
N PRO A 56 -10.86 -2.28 11.19
CA PRO A 56 -11.34 -1.62 12.40
C PRO A 56 -11.09 -2.61 13.51
N ILE A 57 -10.34 -2.18 14.54
CA ILE A 57 -10.04 -2.99 15.71
C ILE A 57 -11.41 -3.49 16.14
N LYS A 58 -11.75 -4.76 15.84
CA LYS A 58 -13.01 -5.35 16.29
C LYS A 58 -12.89 -5.21 17.79
N GLY A 59 -13.65 -4.28 18.33
CA GLY A 59 -13.47 -3.80 19.69
C GLY A 59 -13.38 -5.00 20.61
N LYS A 60 -12.48 -4.90 21.59
CA LYS A 60 -12.36 -5.76 22.76
C LYS A 60 -13.73 -6.35 23.17
N LYS A 61 -14.09 -7.51 22.64
CA LYS A 61 -15.28 -8.30 23.04
C LYS A 61 -14.98 -9.79 22.97
N GLY A 62 -13.75 -10.17 23.28
CA GLY A 62 -13.33 -11.56 23.16
C GLY A 62 -12.03 -11.94 23.86
N GLN A 63 -11.40 -11.05 24.64
CA GLN A 63 -10.47 -11.53 25.66
C GLN A 63 -11.33 -12.08 26.80
N LEU A 64 -11.95 -13.23 26.54
CA LEU A 64 -12.52 -14.08 27.58
C LEU A 64 -11.35 -14.34 28.53
N LYS A 65 -11.50 -13.94 29.79
CA LYS A 65 -10.63 -14.38 30.87
C LYS A 65 -10.69 -15.91 30.87
N ILE A 66 -9.75 -16.54 30.17
CA ILE A 66 -9.54 -18.00 30.17
C ILE A 66 -9.00 -18.48 31.52
N PHE A 67 -8.67 -17.54 32.41
CA PHE A 67 -8.27 -17.79 33.79
C PHE A 67 -9.08 -16.84 34.67
N ALA A 68 -10.18 -17.36 35.24
CA ALA A 68 -10.70 -16.89 36.51
C ALA A 68 -10.12 -17.84 37.57
N ASP A 69 -9.59 -17.24 38.63
CA ASP A 69 -8.98 -17.80 39.86
C ASP A 69 -9.09 -19.32 40.05
#